data_AF-A0A5N7MS31-F1
#
_entry.id   AF-A0A5N7MS31-F1
#
_cell.length_a   1.000
_cell.length_b   1.000
_cell.length_c   1.000
_cell.angle_alpha   90.00
_cell.angle_beta   90.00
_cell.angle_gamma   90.00
#
_symmetry.space_group_name_H-M   'P 1'
#
loop_
_entity.id
_entity.type
_entity.pdbx_description
1 polymer ?
#
loop_
_entity_poly.entity_id
_entity_poly.type
_entity_poly.pdbx_seq_one_letter_code
_entity_poly.pdbx_strand_id
1 'polypeptide(L)'
;MWRSWTGVREPKADSVEGEHLLYSLLTSEPNGAVGPIHPKAMRVTLTTPEEYDIWLNAPTEDALKLQRPLPDELLEIVVEGKKSDKPAGSEHLEKIS
;
A
#
# COMPACT_ATOMS: atom_id res chain seq x y z
N MET A 1 -0.15 -5.30 -10.59
CA MET A 1 -0.41 -5.51 -12.04
C MET A 1 -0.10 -4.21 -12.76
N TRP A 2 0.47 -4.26 -13.96
CA TRP A 2 0.79 -3.05 -14.73
C TRP A 2 0.43 -3.24 -16.20
N ARG A 3 0.16 -2.14 -16.89
CA ARG A 3 -0.12 -2.12 -18.35
C ARG A 3 0.16 -0.75 -18.93
N SER A 4 0.59 -0.68 -20.19
CA SER A 4 0.46 0.55 -20.97
C SER A 4 -1.00 0.77 -21.36
N TRP A 5 -1.38 2.05 -21.44
CA TRP A 5 -2.68 2.48 -21.92
C TRP A 5 -2.53 3.83 -22.62
N THR A 6 -3.13 3.97 -23.81
CA THR A 6 -3.13 5.22 -24.57
C THR A 6 -4.47 5.93 -24.40
N GLY A 7 -4.40 7.20 -24.02
CA GLY A 7 -5.59 8.05 -23.93
C GLY A 7 -5.32 9.35 -23.19
N VAL A 8 -6.40 10.05 -22.85
CA VAL A 8 -6.35 11.30 -22.10
C VAL A 8 -6.39 11.00 -20.62
N ARG A 9 -5.37 11.46 -19.90
CA ARG A 9 -5.39 11.54 -18.45
C ARG A 9 -5.78 12.97 -18.06
N GLU A 10 -6.79 13.13 -17.22
CA GLU A 10 -7.29 14.44 -16.77
C GLU A 10 -6.85 14.72 -15.31
N PRO A 11 -5.59 15.08 -15.04
CA PRO A 11 -5.22 15.62 -13.75
C PRO A 11 -5.81 17.03 -13.56
N LYS A 12 -5.88 17.49 -12.31
CA LYS A 12 -6.46 18.79 -11.92
C LYS A 12 -5.85 20.04 -12.57
N ALA A 13 -4.67 19.92 -13.20
CA ALA A 13 -3.96 21.04 -13.83
C ALA A 13 -4.28 21.11 -15.32
N ASP A 14 -3.80 20.15 -16.11
CA ASP A 14 -3.99 20.11 -17.57
C ASP A 14 -4.13 18.67 -18.05
N SER A 15 -5.07 18.43 -18.96
CA SER A 15 -5.26 17.11 -19.59
C SER A 15 -4.04 16.73 -20.43
N VAL A 16 -3.55 15.51 -20.24
CA VAL A 16 -2.40 14.95 -20.96
C VAL A 16 -2.87 13.78 -21.82
N GLU A 17 -2.86 13.97 -23.14
CA GLU A 17 -3.04 12.89 -24.12
C GLU A 17 -1.70 12.19 -24.38
N GLY A 18 -1.69 10.86 -24.41
CA GLY A 18 -0.49 10.09 -24.71
C GLY A 18 -0.54 8.65 -24.22
N GLU A 19 0.62 7.99 -24.26
CA GLU A 19 0.81 6.68 -23.63
C GLU A 19 1.12 6.85 -22.14
N HIS A 20 0.43 6.08 -21.30
CA HIS A 20 0.58 6.09 -19.86
C HIS A 20 0.94 4.68 -19.37
N LEU A 21 1.94 4.61 -18.48
CA LEU A 21 2.24 3.39 -17.74
C LEU A 21 1.39 3.39 -16.47
N LEU A 22 0.42 2.48 -16.43
CA LEU A 22 -0.54 2.38 -15.33
C LEU A 22 -0.28 1.12 -14.51
N TYR A 23 -0.57 1.21 -13.22
CA TYR A 23 -0.55 0.06 -12.33
C TYR A 23 -1.72 0.10 -11.35
N SER A 24 -2.02 -1.07 -10.80
CA SER A 24 -3.02 -1.24 -9.75
C SER A 24 -2.47 -2.13 -8.64
N LEU A 25 -2.93 -1.81 -7.43
CA LEU A 25 -2.70 -2.59 -6.23
C LEU A 25 -3.89 -3.51 -6.00
N LEU A 26 -3.63 -4.78 -5.72
CA LEU A 26 -4.67 -5.73 -5.34
C LEU A 26 -5.10 -5.49 -3.90
N THR A 27 -6.38 -5.73 -3.64
CA THR A 27 -6.99 -5.58 -2.32
C THR A 27 -7.44 -6.92 -1.76
N SER A 28 -7.44 -7.06 -0.45
CA SER A 28 -8.00 -8.19 0.28
C SER A 28 -8.96 -7.69 1.36
N GLU A 29 -9.66 -8.61 2.02
CA GLU A 29 -10.43 -8.30 3.23
C GLU A 29 -9.52 -7.67 4.29
N PRO A 30 -10.01 -6.68 5.05
CA PRO A 30 -9.21 -6.08 6.10
C PRO A 30 -8.95 -7.08 7.24
N ASN A 31 -7.78 -6.99 7.86
CA ASN A 31 -7.45 -7.73 9.07
C ASN A 31 -7.96 -7.02 10.34
N GLY A 32 -7.69 -7.56 11.53
CA GLY A 32 -8.16 -7.02 12.82
C GLY A 32 -7.65 -5.61 13.12
N ALA A 33 -6.46 -5.26 12.64
CA ALA A 33 -5.90 -3.92 12.80
C ALA A 33 -6.47 -2.90 11.80
N VAL A 34 -6.69 -3.29 10.54
CA VAL A 34 -7.15 -2.39 9.47
C VAL A 34 -8.66 -2.21 9.50
N GLY A 35 -9.43 -3.26 9.78
CA GLY A 35 -10.89 -3.27 9.70
C GLY A 35 -11.58 -2.15 10.47
N PRO A 36 -11.19 -1.84 11.72
CA PRO A 36 -11.76 -0.74 12.50
C PRO A 36 -11.56 0.66 11.87
N ILE A 37 -10.53 0.85 11.02
CA ILE A 37 -10.17 2.14 10.42
C ILE A 37 -10.64 2.23 8.96
N HIS A 38 -10.43 1.16 8.19
CA HIS A 38 -10.75 1.02 6.78
C HIS A 38 -11.51 -0.29 6.52
N PRO A 39 -12.84 -0.33 6.78
CA PRO A 39 -13.61 -1.56 6.79
C PRO A 39 -13.84 -2.17 5.40
N LYS A 40 -13.57 -1.42 4.32
CA LYS A 40 -13.90 -1.86 2.96
C LYS A 40 -12.89 -2.85 2.38
N ALA A 41 -11.61 -2.67 2.69
CA ALA A 41 -10.52 -3.46 2.14
C ALA A 41 -9.18 -3.02 2.75
N MET A 42 -8.22 -3.94 2.76
CA MET A 42 -6.81 -3.61 2.87
C MET A 42 -6.08 -3.86 1.55
N ARG A 43 -4.88 -3.31 1.42
CA ARG A 43 -3.98 -3.65 0.31
C ARG A 43 -3.32 -4.99 0.59
N VAL A 44 -3.08 -5.78 -0.46
CA VAL A 44 -2.24 -6.97 -0.36
C VAL A 44 -0.80 -6.55 -0.06
N THR A 45 -0.23 -7.13 0.99
CA THR A 45 1.15 -6.92 1.42
C THR A 45 1.90 -8.24 1.37
N LEU A 46 3.04 -8.26 0.69
CA LEU A 46 3.97 -9.40 0.67
C LEU A 46 5.11 -9.08 1.64
N THR A 47 5.55 -10.04 2.44
CA THR A 47 6.50 -9.80 3.54
C THR A 47 7.78 -10.62 3.46
N THR A 48 7.83 -11.59 2.54
CA THR A 48 8.98 -12.50 2.39
C THR A 48 9.56 -12.49 0.98
N PRO A 49 10.86 -12.75 0.82
CA PRO A 49 11.48 -12.92 -0.50
C PRO A 49 10.79 -13.99 -1.36
N GLU A 50 10.35 -15.09 -0.74
CA GLU A 50 9.66 -16.19 -1.41
C GLU A 50 8.30 -15.74 -1.97
N GLU A 51 7.55 -14.92 -1.22
CA GLU A 51 6.31 -14.33 -1.72
C GLU A 51 6.56 -13.38 -2.91
N TYR A 52 7.69 -12.65 -2.91
CA TYR A 52 8.07 -11.81 -4.05
C TYR A 52 8.37 -12.66 -5.28
N ASP A 53 9.10 -13.77 -5.10
CA ASP A 53 9.43 -14.68 -6.19
C ASP A 53 8.17 -15.32 -6.79
N ILE A 54 7.27 -15.82 -5.95
CA ILE A 54 5.97 -16.36 -6.38
C ILE A 54 5.19 -15.28 -7.15
N TRP A 55 5.16 -14.05 -6.63
CA TRP A 55 4.41 -12.97 -7.25
C TRP A 55 4.95 -12.56 -8.63
N LEU A 56 6.27 -12.54 -8.80
CA LEU A 56 6.91 -12.04 -10.02
C LEU A 56 7.11 -13.13 -11.07
N ASN A 57 7.31 -14.38 -10.66
CA ASN A 57 7.81 -15.44 -11.53
C ASN A 57 6.91 -16.69 -11.63
N ALA A 58 6.03 -16.96 -10.67
CA ALA A 58 5.17 -18.14 -10.70
C ALA A 58 3.95 -17.97 -11.62
N PRO A 59 3.24 -19.06 -11.97
CA PRO A 59 1.96 -18.97 -12.66
C PRO A 59 0.99 -18.04 -11.92
N THR A 60 0.16 -17.31 -12.68
CA THR A 60 -0.76 -16.31 -12.11
C THR A 60 -1.69 -16.90 -11.04
N GLU A 61 -2.13 -18.14 -11.20
CA GLU A 61 -2.94 -18.88 -10.23
C GLU A 61 -2.27 -19.07 -8.87
N ASP A 62 -0.94 -19.17 -8.82
CA ASP A 62 -0.17 -19.26 -7.58
C ASP A 62 0.03 -17.89 -6.96
N ALA A 63 0.36 -16.87 -7.77
CA ALA A 63 0.49 -15.49 -7.30
C ALA A 63 -0.81 -14.96 -6.68
N LEU A 64 -1.97 -15.30 -7.26
CA LEU A 64 -3.28 -14.86 -6.74
C LEU A 64 -3.61 -15.48 -5.38
N LYS A 65 -3.00 -16.61 -4.98
CA LYS A 65 -3.16 -17.15 -3.62
C LYS A 65 -2.56 -16.23 -2.55
N LEU A 66 -1.68 -15.30 -2.94
CA LEU A 66 -1.13 -14.28 -2.06
C LEU A 66 -2.07 -13.08 -1.87
N GLN A 67 -3.19 -12.99 -2.61
CA GLN A 67 -4.24 -12.00 -2.37
C GLN A 67 -5.07 -12.36 -1.15
N ARG A 68 -4.51 -12.13 0.04
CA ARG A 68 -5.10 -12.47 1.34
C ARG A 68 -4.86 -11.33 2.36
N PRO A 69 -5.60 -11.31 3.48
CA PRO A 69 -5.29 -10.38 4.58
C PRO A 69 -3.92 -10.68 5.17
N LEU A 70 -3.22 -9.65 5.64
CA LEU A 70 -1.99 -9.84 6.42
C LEU A 70 -2.37 -10.31 7.84
N PRO A 71 -1.62 -11.25 8.46
CA PRO A 71 -1.78 -11.58 9.87
C PRO A 71 -1.74 -10.33 10.77
N ASP A 72 -2.55 -10.32 11.83
CA ASP A 72 -2.72 -9.15 12.70
C ASP A 72 -1.42 -8.75 13.39
N GLU A 73 -0.56 -9.72 13.71
CA GLU A 73 0.69 -9.54 14.46
C GLU A 73 1.80 -8.87 13.63
N LEU A 74 1.64 -8.79 12.30
CA LEU A 74 2.62 -8.22 11.39
C LEU A 74 2.39 -6.75 11.08
N LEU A 75 1.37 -6.13 11.69
CA LEU A 75 1.05 -4.72 11.50
C LEU A 75 0.88 -4.00 12.85
N GLU A 76 1.56 -2.87 12.99
CA GLU A 76 1.46 -2.01 14.17
C GLU A 76 0.92 -0.62 13.78
N ILE A 77 -0.03 -0.12 14.57
CA ILE A 77 -0.49 1.27 14.47
C ILE A 77 0.52 2.15 15.22
N VAL A 78 1.31 2.91 14.46
CA VAL A 78 2.37 3.77 15.04
C VAL A 78 1.92 5.19 15.37
N VAL A 79 0.76 5.64 14.85
CA VAL A 79 0.19 6.97 15.10
C VAL A 79 -1.33 6.91 15.07
N GLU A 80 -1.97 7.54 16.05
CA GLU A 80 -3.41 7.76 16.10
C GLU A 80 -3.75 9.26 16.24
N GLY A 81 -4.95 9.66 15.82
CA GLY A 81 -5.44 11.03 15.93
C GLY A 81 -5.35 11.85 14.64
N LYS A 82 -5.65 13.16 14.74
CA LYS A 82 -5.62 14.06 13.56
C LYS A 82 -4.18 14.22 13.07
N LYS A 83 -4.00 14.17 11.75
CA LYS A 83 -2.73 14.54 11.11
C LYS A 83 -2.29 15.91 11.64
N SER A 84 -1.13 15.95 12.26
CA SER A 84 -0.47 17.15 12.76
C SER A 84 0.92 17.23 12.13
N ASP A 85 1.22 18.33 11.46
CA ASP A 85 2.56 18.58 10.93
C ASP A 85 3.47 19.03 12.09
N LYS A 86 3.86 18.12 12.97
CA LYS A 86 4.98 18.39 13.89
C LYS A 86 6.27 18.40 13.07
N PRO A 87 7.16 19.40 13.23
CA PRO A 87 8.46 19.38 12.56
C PRO A 87 9.26 18.17 13.04
N ALA A 88 9.81 17.39 12.11
CA ALA A 88 10.68 16.26 12.42
C ALA A 88 11.92 16.76 13.17
N GLY A 89 12.08 16.36 14.44
CA GLY A 89 13.33 16.58 15.18
C GLY A 89 13.26 16.98 16.65
N SER A 90 12.12 16.96 17.34
CA SER A 90 12.07 17.42 18.74
C SER A 90 12.37 16.36 19.82
N GLU A 91 12.59 15.08 19.48
CA GLU A 91 12.76 14.03 20.49
C GLU A 91 14.20 13.81 20.99
N HIS A 92 15.22 14.47 20.40
CA HIS A 92 16.62 14.27 20.82
C HIS A 92 17.13 15.30 21.86
N LEU A 93 16.39 16.37 22.16
CA LEU A 93 16.90 17.48 22.99
C LEU A 93 16.38 17.52 24.44
N GLU A 94 15.44 16.68 24.85
CA GLU A 94 14.94 16.69 26.23
C GLU A 94 15.73 15.81 27.22
N LYS A 95 16.84 15.19 26.80
CA LYS A 95 17.75 14.44 27.70
C LYS A 95 19.02 15.19 28.10
N ILE A 96 19.14 16.47 27.75
CA ILE A 96 20.26 17.31 28.20
C ILE A 96 19.71 18.66 28.66
N SER A 97 19.10 18.68 29.84
CA SER A 97 19.03 19.86 30.71
C SER A 97 18.92 19.45 32.16
#